data_AF-A0A8B8LVS3-F1
#
_entry.id   AF-A0A8B8LVS3-F1
#
_cell.length_a   1.000
_cell.length_b   1.000
_cell.length_c   1.000
_cell.angle_alpha   90.00
_cell.angle_beta   90.00
_cell.angle_gamma   90.00
#
_symmetry.space_group_name_H-M   'P 1'
#
loop_
_entity.id
_entity.type
_entity.pdbx_description
1 polymer ?
#
loop_
_entity_poly.entity_id
_entity_poly.type
_entity_poly.pdbx_seq_one_letter_code
_entity_poly.pdbx_strand_id
1 'polypeptide(L)'
;MATLSFGIATTSVRAAGAGGGRRRSNWRIGRARIVCIGWDPEGVLGPPQTGHLARIEFKRRLERDAEAREAFERQVREEKERRQALRQSRDVPDTPQDLIEYFLDTEAQEIEFEIARMRPRLDEEFFSQLKFELGQLRFAVTKTQATEDRLIELEALEKALQEGIEAYDKMQVELVKAKASLTKILTSKDVKATLLEMVEKNEINRSLLALLDENIANAHRGNQKQVAEYMEKLRGAVLKYITV
;
A
#
# COMPACT_ATOMS: atom_id res chain seq x y z
N MET A 1 24.36 -1.96 -28.98
CA MET A 1 23.94 -0.93 -28.02
C MET A 1 23.35 0.24 -28.81
N ALA A 2 22.05 0.21 -29.10
CA ALA A 2 21.36 1.28 -29.81
C ALA A 2 20.47 2.02 -28.82
N THR A 3 20.84 3.26 -28.50
CA THR A 3 20.09 4.18 -27.64
C THR A 3 18.97 4.83 -28.46
N LEU A 4 17.71 4.52 -28.14
CA LEU A 4 16.55 5.19 -28.73
C LEU A 4 16.17 6.40 -27.88
N SER A 5 16.44 7.59 -28.40
CA SER A 5 15.96 8.87 -27.88
C SER A 5 14.63 9.23 -28.57
N PHE A 6 13.57 9.41 -27.79
CA PHE A 6 12.28 9.91 -28.28
C PHE A 6 12.27 11.44 -28.27
N GLY A 7 12.50 12.04 -29.44
CA GLY A 7 12.30 13.47 -29.68
C GLY A 7 10.89 13.76 -30.18
N ILE A 8 10.12 14.56 -29.43
CA ILE A 8 8.78 15.03 -29.80
C ILE A 8 8.93 16.10 -30.89
N ALA A 9 8.50 15.78 -32.11
CA ALA A 9 8.46 16.72 -33.23
C ALA A 9 7.14 17.52 -33.21
N THR A 10 7.24 18.83 -32.98
CA THR A 10 6.15 19.79 -33.16
C THR A 10 6.17 20.30 -34.60
N THR A 11 5.14 19.94 -35.39
CA THR A 11 5.00 20.44 -36.76
C THR A 11 4.39 21.86 -36.75
N SER A 12 5.21 22.86 -37.08
CA SER A 12 4.75 24.20 -37.44
C SER A 12 4.50 24.28 -38.95
N VAL A 13 3.26 24.57 -39.37
CA VAL A 13 2.96 24.94 -40.75
C VAL A 13 2.73 26.45 -40.80
N ARG A 14 3.59 27.16 -41.54
CA ARG A 14 3.35 28.54 -42.01
C ARG A 14 2.99 28.48 -43.50
N ALA A 15 1.89 29.14 -43.87
CA ALA A 15 1.62 29.55 -45.24
C ALA A 15 1.42 31.08 -45.26
N ALA A 16 2.26 31.78 -46.02
CA ALA A 16 2.00 33.11 -46.56
C ALA A 16 1.04 32.97 -47.77
N GLY A 17 0.25 33.93 -48.25
CA GLY A 17 -0.01 35.32 -47.93
C GLY A 17 -0.67 35.93 -49.20
N ALA A 18 -1.75 36.71 -49.08
CA ALA A 18 -2.18 37.67 -50.12
C ALA A 18 -3.34 38.57 -49.62
N GLY A 19 -3.08 39.87 -49.64
CA GLY A 19 -3.97 41.01 -49.97
C GLY A 19 -5.45 41.00 -49.61
N GLY A 20 -5.87 42.05 -48.88
CA GLY A 20 -7.25 42.53 -48.94
C GLY A 20 -7.72 43.23 -47.67
N GLY A 21 -7.42 44.52 -47.54
CA GLY A 21 -7.99 45.35 -46.48
C GLY A 21 -9.51 45.46 -46.63
N ARG A 22 -10.26 44.97 -45.65
CA ARG A 22 -11.63 45.42 -45.35
C ARG A 22 -11.83 45.45 -43.83
N ARG A 23 -12.23 46.62 -43.34
CA ARG A 23 -12.59 46.92 -41.95
C ARG A 23 -13.54 45.85 -41.41
N ARG A 24 -13.11 45.05 -40.44
CA ARG A 24 -14.00 44.19 -39.67
C ARG A 24 -14.62 45.01 -38.55
N SER A 25 -15.88 45.37 -38.77
CA SER A 25 -16.81 45.81 -37.74
C SER A 25 -16.79 44.84 -36.56
N ASN A 26 -16.66 45.40 -35.36
CA ASN A 26 -16.57 44.71 -34.09
C ASN A 26 -17.93 44.09 -33.72
N TRP A 27 -18.32 43.00 -34.38
CA TRP A 27 -19.48 42.20 -33.96
C TRP A 27 -19.02 41.26 -32.85
N ARG A 28 -19.28 41.67 -31.61
CA ARG A 28 -19.27 40.78 -30.47
C ARG A 28 -20.25 39.65 -30.76
N ILE A 29 -19.74 38.46 -31.09
CA ILE A 29 -20.54 37.24 -31.12
C ILE A 29 -20.93 36.97 -29.67
N GLY A 30 -22.07 37.53 -29.26
CA GLY A 30 -22.74 37.16 -28.03
C GLY A 30 -22.99 35.66 -28.07
N ARG A 31 -22.71 34.98 -26.95
CA ARG A 31 -23.09 33.58 -26.76
C ARG A 31 -24.56 33.45 -27.18
N ALA A 32 -24.84 32.58 -28.16
CA ALA A 32 -26.22 32.28 -28.56
C ALA A 32 -26.96 31.74 -27.33
N ARG A 33 -27.69 32.61 -26.65
CA ARG A 33 -28.63 32.23 -25.60
C ARG A 33 -29.84 31.70 -26.37
N ILE A 34 -30.13 30.42 -26.22
CA ILE A 34 -31.36 29.82 -26.76
C ILE A 34 -32.51 30.55 -26.07
N VAL A 35 -33.12 31.51 -26.76
CA VAL A 35 -34.36 32.17 -26.35
C VAL A 35 -35.40 31.65 -27.32
N CYS A 36 -35.91 30.43 -27.10
CA CYS A 36 -37.13 29.88 -27.70
C CYS A 36 -37.32 28.40 -27.32
N ILE A 37 -38.02 28.14 -26.22
CA ILE A 37 -39.15 27.18 -26.26
C ILE A 37 -40.35 28.05 -25.87
N GLY A 38 -40.85 28.79 -26.86
CA GLY A 38 -41.90 29.79 -26.66
C GLY A 38 -43.27 29.19 -26.88
N TRP A 39 -43.76 28.35 -25.95
CA TRP A 39 -45.18 28.26 -25.57
C TRP A 39 -45.34 27.29 -24.38
N ASP A 40 -45.48 27.84 -23.17
CA ASP A 40 -45.93 27.13 -21.96
C ASP A 40 -46.90 28.06 -21.21
N PRO A 41 -48.18 28.12 -21.63
CA PRO A 41 -49.15 29.10 -21.09
C PRO A 41 -49.54 28.83 -19.64
N GLU A 42 -49.33 27.60 -19.14
CA GLU A 42 -49.69 27.15 -17.79
C GLU A 42 -48.46 27.07 -16.85
N GLY A 43 -47.25 27.35 -17.36
CA GLY A 43 -46.01 27.38 -16.57
C GLY A 43 -45.60 26.02 -15.98
N VAL A 44 -46.05 24.92 -16.58
CA VAL A 44 -45.88 23.56 -16.04
C VAL A 44 -44.42 23.10 -16.11
N LEU A 45 -43.64 23.61 -17.06
CA LEU A 45 -42.29 23.11 -17.36
C LEU A 45 -41.16 23.82 -16.60
N GLY A 46 -41.46 24.92 -15.90
CA GLY A 46 -40.48 25.68 -15.13
C GLY A 46 -39.34 26.29 -15.97
N PRO A 47 -38.45 27.08 -15.35
CA PRO A 47 -37.32 27.68 -16.06
C PRO A 47 -36.33 26.60 -16.54
N PRO A 48 -35.71 26.74 -17.73
CA PRO A 48 -34.78 25.75 -18.26
C PRO A 48 -33.59 25.59 -17.32
N GLN A 49 -33.43 24.39 -16.75
CA GLN A 49 -32.26 24.04 -15.97
C GLN A 49 -31.05 23.91 -16.91
N THR A 50 -29.97 24.63 -16.62
CA THR A 50 -28.74 24.58 -17.41
C THR A 50 -27.73 23.63 -16.75
N GLY A 51 -26.80 23.07 -17.53
CA GLY A 51 -25.73 22.21 -17.00
C GLY A 51 -26.03 20.70 -16.93
N HIS A 52 -27.09 20.22 -17.58
CA HIS A 52 -27.38 18.77 -17.65
C HIS A 52 -26.24 17.94 -18.27
N LEU A 53 -25.60 18.45 -19.33
CA LEU A 53 -24.44 17.79 -19.96
C LEU A 53 -23.26 17.69 -18.99
N ALA A 54 -22.93 18.77 -18.28
CA ALA A 54 -21.86 18.77 -17.28
C ALA A 54 -22.12 17.78 -16.13
N ARG A 55 -23.38 17.65 -15.69
CA ARG A 55 -23.77 16.65 -14.68
C ARG A 55 -23.61 15.21 -15.18
N ILE A 56 -23.99 14.93 -16.44
CA ILE A 56 -23.83 13.61 -17.06
C ILE A 56 -22.34 13.29 -17.25
N GLU A 57 -21.54 14.24 -17.73
CA GLU A 57 -20.10 14.07 -17.88
C GLU A 57 -19.40 13.84 -16.54
N PHE A 58 -19.80 14.58 -15.49
CA PHE A 58 -19.30 14.37 -14.14
C PHE A 58 -19.66 12.99 -13.60
N LYS A 59 -20.91 12.53 -13.77
CA LYS A 59 -21.33 11.17 -13.42
C LYS A 59 -20.50 10.11 -14.17
N ARG A 60 -20.33 10.26 -15.49
CA ARG A 60 -19.50 9.34 -16.29
C ARG A 60 -18.04 9.30 -15.87
N ARG A 61 -17.47 10.43 -15.43
CA ARG A 61 -16.11 10.45 -14.87
C ARG A 61 -16.05 9.67 -13.56
N LEU A 62 -17.01 9.88 -12.66
CA LEU A 62 -17.09 9.12 -11.41
C LEU A 62 -17.29 7.62 -11.65
N GLU A 63 -18.11 7.23 -12.64
CA GLU A 63 -18.32 5.84 -13.03
C GLU A 63 -17.03 5.22 -13.60
N ARG A 64 -16.33 5.92 -14.51
CA ARG A 64 -15.02 5.45 -15.02
C ARG A 64 -13.97 5.36 -13.93
N ASP A 65 -13.94 6.32 -13.01
CA ASP A 65 -13.03 6.30 -11.86
C ASP A 65 -13.37 5.14 -10.92
N ALA A 66 -14.66 4.81 -10.74
CA ALA A 66 -15.10 3.66 -9.97
C ALA A 66 -14.72 2.34 -10.65
N GLU A 67 -14.97 2.19 -11.96
CA GLU A 67 -14.55 1.03 -12.74
C GLU A 67 -13.02 0.84 -12.73
N ALA A 68 -12.26 1.94 -12.86
CA ALA A 68 -10.81 1.91 -12.79
C ALA A 68 -10.31 1.50 -11.39
N ARG A 69 -10.95 2.01 -10.33
CA ARG A 69 -10.66 1.60 -8.95
C ARG A 69 -10.96 0.13 -8.73
N GLU A 70 -12.12 -0.35 -9.19
CA GLU A 70 -12.48 -1.77 -9.07
C GLU A 70 -11.52 -2.67 -9.85
N ALA A 71 -11.14 -2.29 -11.08
CA ALA A 71 -10.18 -3.06 -11.87
C ALA A 71 -8.82 -3.13 -11.18
N PHE A 72 -8.35 -2.01 -10.64
CA PHE A 72 -7.12 -1.96 -9.85
C PHE A 72 -7.23 -2.83 -8.59
N GLU A 73 -8.33 -2.75 -7.85
CA GLU A 73 -8.55 -3.59 -6.67
C GLU A 73 -8.56 -5.08 -7.00
N ARG A 74 -9.16 -5.47 -8.13
CA ARG A 74 -9.15 -6.87 -8.60
C ARG A 74 -7.74 -7.34 -8.89
N GLN A 75 -6.95 -6.55 -9.63
CA GLN A 75 -5.54 -6.88 -9.90
C GLN A 75 -4.74 -7.01 -8.60
N VAL A 76 -4.94 -6.11 -7.63
CA VAL A 76 -4.26 -6.21 -6.33
C VAL A 76 -4.67 -7.46 -5.56
N ARG A 77 -5.93 -7.90 -5.66
CA ARG A 77 -6.39 -9.15 -5.03
C ARG A 77 -5.79 -10.37 -5.71
N GLU A 78 -5.83 -10.44 -7.03
CA GLU A 78 -5.25 -11.54 -7.83
C GLU A 78 -3.75 -11.68 -7.56
N GLU A 79 -3.00 -10.57 -7.52
CA GLU A 79 -1.56 -10.59 -7.20
C GLU A 79 -1.28 -11.02 -5.76
N LYS A 80 -2.17 -10.67 -4.81
CA LYS A 80 -2.06 -11.13 -3.42
C LYS A 80 -2.33 -12.63 -3.32
N GLU A 81 -3.37 -13.12 -3.97
CA GLU A 81 -3.73 -14.54 -3.99
C GLU A 81 -2.66 -15.38 -4.67
N ARG A 82 -2.11 -14.90 -5.79
CA ARG A 82 -0.98 -15.53 -6.49
C ARG A 82 0.23 -15.65 -5.57
N ARG A 83 0.62 -14.58 -4.89
CA ARG A 83 1.73 -14.61 -3.91
C ARG A 83 1.44 -15.55 -2.75
N GLN A 84 0.22 -15.56 -2.25
CA GLN A 84 -0.19 -16.49 -1.20
C GLN A 84 -0.09 -17.95 -1.67
N ALA A 85 -0.49 -18.25 -2.90
CA ALA A 85 -0.36 -19.58 -3.49
C ALA A 85 1.12 -20.00 -3.62
N LEU A 86 2.00 -19.09 -4.04
CA LEU A 86 3.44 -19.34 -4.10
C LEU A 86 4.02 -19.68 -2.71
N ARG A 87 3.68 -18.92 -1.67
CA ARG A 87 4.11 -19.19 -0.28
C ARG A 87 3.68 -20.57 0.20
N GLN A 88 2.45 -20.97 -0.14
CA GLN A 88 1.90 -22.27 0.24
C GLN A 88 2.54 -23.43 -0.53
N SER A 89 2.98 -23.18 -1.77
CA SER A 89 3.67 -24.19 -2.58
C SER A 89 5.13 -24.42 -2.19
N ARG A 90 5.76 -23.47 -1.48
CA ARG A 90 7.14 -23.60 -1.02
C ARG A 90 7.23 -24.57 0.16
N ASP A 91 8.03 -25.61 -0.03
CA ASP A 91 8.34 -26.61 0.99
C ASP A 91 9.35 -26.04 2.00
N VAL A 92 9.14 -26.39 3.27
CA VAL A 92 9.98 -25.91 4.36
C VAL A 92 11.17 -26.85 4.54
N PRO A 93 12.43 -26.39 4.33
CA PRO A 93 13.60 -27.23 4.44
C PRO A 93 13.94 -27.55 5.90
N ASP A 94 14.34 -28.79 6.17
CA ASP A 94 14.68 -29.28 7.52
C ASP A 94 16.16 -29.17 7.86
N THR A 95 17.05 -29.08 6.88
CA THR A 95 18.49 -28.92 7.13
C THR A 95 18.90 -27.44 7.09
N PRO A 96 19.89 -27.04 7.91
CA PRO A 96 20.41 -25.67 7.92
C PRO A 96 21.07 -25.27 6.60
N GLN A 97 21.62 -26.22 5.85
CA GLN A 97 22.22 -26.00 4.52
C GLN A 97 21.15 -25.69 3.48
N ASP A 98 20.12 -26.53 3.41
CA ASP A 98 18.99 -26.32 2.50
C ASP A 98 18.23 -25.03 2.85
N LEU A 99 18.26 -24.62 4.12
CA LEU A 99 17.69 -23.36 4.57
C LEU A 99 18.44 -22.13 4.03
N ILE A 100 19.77 -22.21 3.87
CA ILE A 100 20.56 -21.13 3.25
C ILE A 100 20.15 -20.98 1.79
N GLU A 101 20.12 -22.07 1.02
CA GLU A 101 19.71 -22.03 -0.39
C GLU A 101 18.27 -21.55 -0.54
N TYR A 102 17.37 -22.00 0.35
CA TYR A 102 15.99 -21.55 0.37
C TYR A 102 15.87 -20.03 0.47
N PHE A 103 16.68 -19.39 1.32
CA PHE A 103 16.67 -17.93 1.46
C PHE A 103 17.34 -17.21 0.29
N LEU A 104 18.36 -17.80 -0.33
CA LEU A 104 18.96 -17.24 -1.55
C LEU A 104 17.99 -17.27 -2.73
N ASP A 105 17.16 -18.32 -2.81
CA ASP A 105 16.06 -18.44 -3.78
C ASP A 105 14.80 -17.65 -3.38
N THR A 106 14.85 -16.89 -2.28
CA THR A 106 13.72 -16.07 -1.82
C THR A 106 13.79 -14.68 -2.42
N GLU A 107 12.68 -14.22 -2.99
CA GLU A 107 12.57 -12.85 -3.48
C GLU A 107 12.67 -11.85 -2.32
N ALA A 108 13.30 -10.70 -2.57
CA ALA A 108 13.49 -9.66 -1.55
C ALA A 108 12.17 -9.16 -0.90
N GLN A 109 11.03 -9.25 -1.61
CA GLN A 109 9.72 -8.86 -1.06
C GLN A 109 9.11 -9.92 -0.13
N GLU A 110 9.54 -11.17 -0.26
CA GLU A 110 9.02 -12.32 0.49
C GLU A 110 9.95 -12.72 1.63
N ILE A 111 11.19 -12.23 1.63
CA ILE A 111 12.20 -12.57 2.65
C ILE A 111 11.70 -12.26 4.07
N GLU A 112 11.01 -11.14 4.28
CA GLU A 112 10.45 -10.78 5.60
C GLU A 112 9.42 -11.81 6.09
N PHE A 113 8.58 -12.29 5.17
CA PHE A 113 7.57 -13.30 5.48
C PHE A 113 8.22 -14.64 5.79
N GLU A 114 9.19 -15.06 4.98
CA GLU A 114 9.90 -16.32 5.19
C GLU A 114 10.76 -16.29 6.46
N ILE A 115 11.37 -15.15 6.81
CA ILE A 115 12.03 -14.95 8.11
C ILE A 115 11.04 -15.15 9.25
N ALA A 116 9.85 -14.56 9.17
CA ALA A 116 8.82 -14.73 10.19
C ALA A 116 8.35 -16.20 10.31
N ARG A 117 8.17 -16.89 9.18
CA ARG A 117 7.80 -18.32 9.13
C ARG A 117 8.88 -19.21 9.74
N MET A 118 10.15 -18.91 9.46
CA MET A 118 11.30 -19.72 9.83
C MET A 118 12.01 -19.25 11.10
N ARG A 119 11.50 -18.22 11.78
CA ARG A 119 12.09 -17.68 13.02
C ARG A 119 12.49 -18.75 14.04
N PRO A 120 11.68 -19.81 14.30
CA PRO A 120 12.04 -20.86 15.25
C PRO A 120 13.22 -21.76 14.82
N ARG A 121 13.62 -21.71 13.55
CA ARG A 121 14.75 -22.47 12.99
C ARG A 121 15.98 -21.58 12.73
N LEU A 122 15.81 -20.26 12.80
CA LEU A 122 16.89 -19.26 12.68
C LEU A 122 17.59 -19.09 14.03
N ASP A 123 18.22 -20.18 14.48
CA ASP A 123 18.94 -20.28 15.75
C ASP A 123 20.44 -19.98 15.60
N GLU A 124 21.15 -19.90 16.73
CA GLU A 124 22.61 -19.70 16.73
C GLU A 124 23.36 -20.79 15.94
N GLU A 125 22.85 -22.02 15.92
CA GLU A 125 23.40 -23.13 15.14
C GLU A 125 23.40 -22.83 13.63
N PHE A 126 22.28 -22.32 13.11
CA PHE A 126 22.18 -21.91 11.71
C PHE A 126 23.19 -20.82 11.36
N PHE A 127 23.30 -19.78 12.20
CA PHE A 127 24.26 -18.70 11.96
C PHE A 127 25.71 -19.16 12.10
N SER A 128 25.98 -20.15 12.95
CA SER A 128 27.32 -20.74 13.05
C SER A 128 27.72 -21.46 11.75
N GLN A 129 26.77 -22.15 11.12
CA GLN A 129 26.97 -22.83 9.85
C GLN A 129 27.13 -21.83 8.69
N LEU A 130 26.29 -20.80 8.64
CA LEU A 130 26.41 -19.73 7.65
C LEU A 130 27.78 -19.04 7.73
N LYS A 131 28.25 -18.74 8.95
CA LYS A 131 29.58 -18.17 9.18
C LYS A 131 30.71 -19.12 8.81
N PHE A 132 30.52 -20.43 9.00
CA PHE A 132 31.48 -21.44 8.60
C PHE A 132 31.61 -21.51 7.07
N GLU A 133 30.50 -21.51 6.33
CA GLU A 133 30.50 -21.49 4.86
C GLU A 133 31.11 -20.19 4.31
N LEU A 134 30.76 -19.04 4.90
CA LEU A 134 31.42 -17.76 4.59
C LEU A 134 32.93 -17.82 4.86
N GLY A 135 33.35 -18.43 5.98
CA GLY A 135 34.76 -18.64 6.31
C GLY A 135 35.48 -19.49 5.26
N GLN A 136 34.88 -20.61 4.84
CA GLN A 136 35.44 -21.46 3.80
C GLN A 136 35.64 -20.71 2.49
N LEU A 137 34.66 -19.92 2.06
CA LEU A 137 34.75 -19.13 0.83
C LEU A 137 35.78 -18.00 0.93
N ARG A 138 35.87 -17.32 2.08
CA ARG A 138 36.85 -16.24 2.32
C ARG A 138 38.29 -16.74 2.30
N PHE A 139 38.54 -17.94 2.84
CA PHE A 139 39.88 -18.53 2.94
C PHE A 139 40.19 -19.56 1.84
N ALA A 140 39.32 -19.71 0.84
CA ALA A 140 39.57 -20.58 -0.29
C ALA A 140 40.83 -20.15 -1.04
N VAL A 141 41.72 -21.13 -1.30
CA VAL A 141 43.02 -20.90 -1.95
C VAL A 141 42.86 -20.45 -3.41
N THR A 142 41.80 -20.90 -4.08
CA THR A 142 41.48 -20.49 -5.45
C THR A 142 40.29 -19.53 -5.46
N LYS A 143 40.56 -18.23 -5.60
CA LYS A 143 39.54 -17.21 -5.81
C LYS A 143 39.15 -17.17 -7.28
N THR A 144 38.00 -17.75 -7.59
CA THR A 144 37.33 -17.63 -8.89
C THR A 144 36.22 -16.59 -8.80
N GLN A 145 35.77 -16.04 -9.93
CA GLN A 145 34.65 -15.09 -9.93
C GLN A 145 33.40 -15.70 -9.29
N ALA A 146 33.08 -16.96 -9.60
CA ALA A 146 31.94 -17.66 -9.01
C ALA A 146 32.02 -17.78 -7.47
N THR A 147 33.23 -17.96 -6.90
CA THR A 147 33.41 -17.99 -5.43
C THR A 147 33.28 -16.61 -4.79
N GLU A 148 33.64 -15.55 -5.51
CA GLU A 148 33.50 -14.16 -5.03
C GLU A 148 32.04 -13.71 -5.09
N ASP A 149 31.32 -14.05 -6.18
CA ASP A 149 29.89 -13.76 -6.33
C ASP A 149 29.07 -14.45 -5.22
N ARG A 150 29.34 -15.75 -4.98
CA ARG A 150 28.66 -16.51 -3.92
C ARG A 150 28.95 -15.96 -2.52
N LEU A 151 30.17 -15.45 -2.29
CA LEU A 151 30.52 -14.80 -1.03
C LEU A 151 29.69 -13.53 -0.83
N ILE A 152 29.51 -12.70 -1.86
CA ILE A 152 28.70 -11.48 -1.80
C ILE A 152 27.23 -11.82 -1.51
N GLU A 153 26.68 -12.85 -2.16
CA GLU A 153 25.32 -13.33 -1.93
C GLU A 153 25.11 -13.74 -0.46
N LEU A 154 26.02 -14.53 0.09
CA LEU A 154 25.93 -15.01 1.47
C LEU A 154 26.14 -13.89 2.50
N GLU A 155 27.02 -12.92 2.24
CA GLU A 155 27.19 -11.76 3.11
C GLU A 155 25.95 -10.84 3.10
N ALA A 156 25.38 -10.62 1.93
CA ALA A 156 24.12 -9.89 1.80
C ALA A 156 22.98 -10.60 2.53
N LEU A 157 22.92 -11.93 2.41
CA LEU A 157 21.94 -12.76 3.11
C LEU A 157 22.12 -12.68 4.63
N GLU A 158 23.33 -12.84 5.15
CA GLU A 158 23.61 -12.75 6.59
C GLU A 158 23.06 -11.44 7.18
N LYS A 159 23.37 -10.34 6.50
CA LYS A 159 22.92 -9.01 6.93
C LYS A 159 21.40 -8.86 6.85
N ALA A 160 20.79 -9.29 5.74
CA ALA A 160 19.34 -9.22 5.57
C ALA A 160 18.59 -10.05 6.62
N LEU A 161 19.09 -11.25 6.96
CA LEU A 161 18.52 -12.09 8.00
C LEU A 161 18.66 -11.47 9.38
N GLN A 162 19.81 -10.88 9.71
CA GLN A 162 20.00 -10.19 10.99
C GLN A 162 19.05 -8.99 11.16
N GLU A 163 18.99 -8.12 10.15
CA GLU A 163 18.09 -6.95 10.16
C GLU A 163 16.62 -7.38 10.22
N GLY A 164 16.23 -8.40 9.46
CA GLY A 164 14.87 -8.92 9.42
C GLY A 164 14.45 -9.59 10.73
N ILE A 165 15.33 -10.35 11.37
CA ILE A 165 15.08 -10.94 12.69
C ILE A 165 14.88 -9.86 13.75
N GLU A 166 15.75 -8.86 13.78
CA GLU A 166 15.60 -7.75 14.73
C GLU A 166 14.28 -7.00 14.53
N ALA A 167 13.92 -6.74 13.28
CA ALA A 167 12.65 -6.09 12.94
C ALA A 167 11.45 -6.95 13.38
N TYR A 168 11.50 -8.25 13.13
CA TYR A 168 10.47 -9.20 13.54
C TYR A 168 10.32 -9.24 15.06
N ASP A 169 11.43 -9.38 15.80
CA ASP A 169 11.41 -9.46 17.27
C ASP A 169 10.88 -8.14 17.89
N LYS A 170 11.31 -6.99 17.36
CA LYS A 170 10.77 -5.67 17.76
C LYS A 170 9.26 -5.59 17.53
N MET A 171 8.80 -5.98 16.33
CA MET A 171 7.38 -6.02 16.00
C MET A 171 6.60 -6.97 16.93
N GLN A 172 7.14 -8.15 17.25
CA GLN A 172 6.51 -9.10 18.16
C GLN A 172 6.31 -8.49 19.55
N VAL A 173 7.34 -7.85 20.10
CA VAL A 173 7.25 -7.16 21.41
C VAL A 173 6.18 -6.05 21.36
N GLU A 174 6.13 -5.26 20.29
CA GLU A 174 5.12 -4.22 20.13
C GLU A 174 3.70 -4.77 20.04
N LEU A 175 3.49 -5.86 19.29
CA LEU A 175 2.18 -6.51 19.16
C LEU A 175 1.70 -7.10 20.50
N VAL A 176 2.59 -7.72 21.27
CA VAL A 176 2.27 -8.24 22.61
C VAL A 176 1.88 -7.09 23.55
N LYS A 177 2.63 -5.99 23.53
CA LYS A 177 2.30 -4.77 24.30
C LYS A 177 0.96 -4.19 23.86
N ALA A 178 0.74 -4.05 22.55
CA ALA A 178 -0.50 -3.52 21.99
C ALA A 178 -1.71 -4.39 22.39
N LYS A 179 -1.59 -5.71 22.38
CA LYS A 179 -2.62 -6.63 22.86
C LYS A 179 -2.92 -6.43 24.34
N ALA A 180 -1.90 -6.30 25.20
CA ALA A 180 -2.07 -6.04 26.61
C ALA A 180 -2.77 -4.69 26.88
N SER A 181 -2.34 -3.65 26.17
CA SER A 181 -2.95 -2.31 26.16
C SER A 181 -4.42 -2.36 25.75
N LEU A 182 -4.75 -3.04 24.65
CA LEU A 182 -6.13 -3.21 24.18
C LEU A 182 -6.98 -3.96 25.23
N THR A 183 -6.43 -5.02 25.82
CA THR A 183 -7.12 -5.79 26.86
C THR A 183 -7.41 -4.93 28.09
N LYS A 184 -6.46 -4.08 28.53
CA LYS A 184 -6.68 -3.11 29.61
C LYS A 184 -7.82 -2.14 29.28
N ILE A 185 -7.87 -1.62 28.05
CA ILE A 185 -8.91 -0.67 27.62
C ILE A 185 -10.29 -1.33 27.62
N LEU A 186 -10.41 -2.55 27.10
CA LEU A 186 -11.69 -3.24 26.99
C LEU A 186 -12.23 -3.77 28.32
N THR A 187 -11.34 -4.02 29.28
CA THR A 187 -11.71 -4.51 30.62
C THR A 187 -11.92 -3.39 31.63
N SER A 188 -11.56 -2.15 31.29
CA SER A 188 -11.70 -1.02 32.21
C SER A 188 -13.14 -0.56 32.36
N LYS A 189 -13.48 -0.11 33.57
CA LYS A 189 -14.78 0.52 33.85
C LYS A 189 -14.86 1.92 33.23
N ASP A 190 -13.74 2.66 33.29
CA ASP A 190 -13.62 4.04 32.82
C ASP A 190 -12.56 4.16 31.72
N VAL A 191 -12.98 3.88 30.50
CA VAL A 191 -12.14 3.94 29.28
C VAL A 191 -11.34 5.24 29.18
N LYS A 192 -11.98 6.40 29.44
CA LYS A 192 -11.33 7.71 29.27
C LYS A 192 -10.18 7.92 30.26
N ALA A 193 -10.36 7.55 31.52
CA ALA A 193 -9.32 7.65 32.53
C ALA A 193 -8.16 6.71 32.18
N THR A 194 -8.47 5.46 31.79
CA THR A 194 -7.44 4.51 31.37
C THR A 194 -6.68 4.94 30.13
N LEU A 195 -7.33 5.59 29.17
CA LEU A 195 -6.64 6.14 28.00
C LEU A 195 -5.65 7.24 28.42
N LEU A 196 -6.04 8.15 29.31
CA LEU A 196 -5.13 9.20 29.80
C LEU A 196 -3.92 8.60 30.54
N GLU A 197 -4.15 7.63 31.43
CA GLU A 197 -3.05 6.91 32.11
C GLU A 197 -2.11 6.20 31.13
N MET A 198 -2.65 5.66 30.04
CA MET A 198 -1.86 4.99 29.00
C MET A 198 -1.08 5.99 28.13
N VAL A 199 -1.62 7.18 27.90
CA VAL A 199 -0.90 8.27 27.24
C VAL A 199 0.28 8.71 28.09
N GLU A 200 0.08 8.90 29.39
CA GLU A 200 1.16 9.27 30.32
C GLU A 200 2.31 8.26 30.33
N LYS A 201 2.00 6.98 30.12
CA LYS A 201 2.97 5.88 30.07
C LYS A 201 3.52 5.61 28.66
N ASN A 202 3.13 6.38 27.64
CA ASN A 202 3.46 6.13 26.23
C ASN A 202 3.10 4.69 25.77
N GLU A 203 1.97 4.17 26.24
CA GLU A 203 1.47 2.83 25.89
C GLU A 203 0.59 2.84 24.63
N ILE A 204 0.33 4.02 24.05
CA ILE A 204 -0.46 4.19 22.83
C ILE A 204 0.46 4.23 21.61
N ASN A 205 0.49 3.11 20.88
CA ASN A 205 1.37 2.91 19.72
C ASN A 205 0.57 2.67 18.43
N ARG A 206 1.23 2.83 17.27
CA ARG A 206 0.61 2.55 15.95
C ARG A 206 0.11 1.11 15.82
N SER A 207 0.80 0.16 16.45
CA SER A 207 0.44 -1.26 16.50
C SER A 207 -0.90 -1.50 17.24
N LEU A 208 -1.25 -0.65 18.23
CA LEU A 208 -2.56 -0.69 18.90
C LEU A 208 -3.69 -0.29 17.96
N LEU A 209 -3.48 0.74 17.12
CA LEU A 209 -4.47 1.12 16.10
C LEU A 209 -4.67 0.03 15.06
N ALA A 210 -3.58 -0.58 14.57
CA ALA A 210 -3.68 -1.64 13.57
C ALA A 210 -4.52 -2.82 14.08
N LEU A 211 -4.32 -3.23 15.35
CA LEU A 211 -5.14 -4.27 15.99
C LEU A 211 -6.61 -3.84 16.17
N LEU A 212 -6.86 -2.56 16.50
CA LEU A 212 -8.23 -2.05 16.57
C LEU A 212 -8.91 -2.06 15.20
N ASP A 213 -8.20 -1.67 14.13
CA ASP A 213 -8.72 -1.63 12.76
C ASP A 213 -9.05 -3.04 12.25
N GLU A 214 -8.19 -4.01 12.54
CA GLU A 214 -8.45 -5.42 12.22
C GLU A 214 -9.67 -5.95 12.98
N ASN A 215 -9.79 -5.64 14.28
CA ASN A 215 -10.94 -6.05 15.08
C ASN A 215 -12.25 -5.42 14.60
N ILE A 216 -12.23 -4.15 14.18
CA ILE A 216 -13.39 -3.46 13.58
C ILE A 216 -13.79 -4.16 12.27
N ALA A 217 -12.82 -4.47 11.40
CA ALA A 217 -13.08 -5.17 10.15
C ALA A 217 -13.67 -6.57 10.41
N ASN A 218 -13.15 -7.30 11.39
CA ASN A 218 -13.67 -8.62 11.79
C ASN A 218 -15.08 -8.52 12.39
N ALA A 219 -15.37 -7.49 13.20
CA ALA A 219 -16.71 -7.25 13.74
C ALA A 219 -17.73 -6.96 12.62
N HIS A 220 -17.34 -6.17 11.61
CA HIS A 220 -18.17 -5.92 10.42
C HIS A 220 -18.43 -7.20 9.62
N ARG A 221 -17.39 -8.03 9.38
CA ARG A 221 -17.56 -9.36 8.73
C ARG A 221 -18.48 -10.28 9.52
N GLY A 222 -18.43 -10.21 10.85
CA GLY A 222 -19.27 -10.99 11.76
C GLY A 222 -20.68 -10.40 12.02
N ASN A 223 -21.08 -9.34 11.33
CA ASN A 223 -22.36 -8.61 11.53
C ASN A 223 -22.57 -8.07 12.97
N GLN A 224 -21.51 -7.86 13.73
CA GLN A 224 -21.57 -7.35 15.11
C GLN A 224 -21.55 -5.82 15.14
N LYS A 225 -22.64 -5.18 14.68
CA LYS A 225 -22.72 -3.72 14.49
C LYS A 225 -22.44 -2.91 15.76
N GLN A 226 -22.98 -3.32 16.91
CA GLN A 226 -22.79 -2.61 18.17
C GLN A 226 -21.34 -2.64 18.65
N VAL A 227 -20.64 -3.77 18.44
CA VAL A 227 -19.22 -3.91 18.79
C VAL A 227 -18.37 -3.06 17.86
N ALA A 228 -18.66 -3.08 16.56
CA ALA A 228 -17.96 -2.24 15.58
C ALA A 228 -18.11 -0.74 15.90
N GLU A 229 -19.34 -0.26 16.18
CA GLU A 229 -19.58 1.14 16.55
C GLU A 229 -18.86 1.56 17.83
N TYR A 230 -18.79 0.68 18.83
CA TYR A 230 -18.04 0.94 20.05
C TYR A 230 -16.53 1.04 19.79
N MET A 231 -15.98 0.10 19.01
CA MET A 231 -14.56 0.08 18.65
C MET A 231 -14.16 1.25 17.74
N GLU A 232 -15.04 1.71 16.85
CA GLU A 232 -14.82 2.91 16.03
C GLU A 232 -14.76 4.19 16.89
N LYS A 233 -15.59 4.29 17.94
CA LYS A 233 -15.51 5.37 18.92
C LYS A 233 -14.21 5.32 19.72
N LEU A 234 -13.78 4.13 20.14
CA LEU A 234 -12.49 3.93 20.80
C LEU A 234 -11.32 4.33 19.91
N ARG A 235 -11.32 3.86 18.66
CA ARG A 235 -10.33 4.23 17.64
C ARG A 235 -10.23 5.74 17.49
N GLY A 236 -11.38 6.43 17.38
CA GLY A 236 -11.43 7.89 17.30
C GLY A 236 -10.90 8.61 18.55
N ALA A 237 -10.98 8.00 19.73
CA ALA A 237 -10.39 8.52 20.96
C ALA A 237 -8.86 8.28 21.00
N VAL A 238 -8.41 7.07 20.66
CA VAL A 238 -6.99 6.68 20.62
C VAL A 238 -6.21 7.54 19.61
N LEU A 239 -6.79 7.80 18.43
CA LEU A 239 -6.18 8.61 17.38
C LEU A 239 -5.82 10.04 17.83
N LYS A 240 -6.52 10.60 18.81
CA LYS A 240 -6.24 11.96 19.31
C LYS A 240 -4.92 12.04 20.09
N TYR A 241 -4.45 10.92 20.59
CA TYR A 241 -3.28 10.85 21.46
C TYR A 241 -2.06 10.24 20.78
N ILE A 242 -2.19 9.80 19.54
CA ILE A 242 -1.05 9.35 18.74
C ILE A 242 -0.38 10.57 18.15
N THR A 243 0.75 10.92 18.74
CA THR A 243 1.66 11.91 18.19
C THR A 243 2.49 11.26 17.07
N VAL A 244 2.58 11.95 15.93
CA VAL A 244 3.46 11.59 14.80
C VAL A 244 4.92 11.73 15.20
#